data_AF-A0A2X3KGJ5-F1
#
_entry.id   AF-A0A2X3KGJ5-F1
#
_cell.length_a   1.000
_cell.length_b   1.000
_cell.length_c   1.000
_cell.angle_alpha   90.00
_cell.angle_beta   90.00
_cell.angle_gamma   90.00
#
_symmetry.space_group_name_H-M   'P 1'
#
loop_
_entity.id
_entity.type
_entity.pdbx_description
1 polymer ?
#
loop_
_entity_poly.entity_id
_entity_poly.type
_entity_poly.pdbx_seq_one_letter_code
_entity_poly.pdbx_strand_id
1 'polypeptide(L)' 'MRIFVYGSLRHKQGNSHWMTNAQLLGDFSIDNYQLYSLGHYPAQFRGTEQYTVKFIVLTTPRWPNLMPCAPGAVNTRAS' A
#
# COMPACT_ATOMS: atom_id res chain seq x y z
N MET A 1 3.49 10.82 -6.88
CA MET A 1 2.39 9.85 -7.06
C MET A 1 1.87 9.45 -5.68
N ARG A 2 0.55 9.25 -5.49
CA ARG A 2 -0.02 8.93 -4.17
C ARG A 2 -0.53 7.50 -4.18
N ILE A 3 -0.24 6.76 -3.11
CA ILE A 3 -0.54 5.35 -3.03
C ILE A 3 -1.01 4.98 -1.62
N PHE A 4 -1.86 3.96 -1.55
CA PHE A 4 -2.19 3.31 -0.28
C PHE A 4 -1.27 2.13 -0.07
N VAL A 5 -0.74 2.01 1.15
CA VAL A 5 0.17 0.96 1.56
C VAL A 5 -0.50 0.04 2.57
N TYR A 6 -0.51 -1.25 2.27
CA TYR A 6 -0.88 -2.33 3.15
C TYR A 6 0.13 -3.49 3.08
N GLY A 7 0.04 -4.43 4.01
CA GLY A 7 0.89 -5.65 4.00
C GLY A 7 2.39 -5.42 4.15
N SER A 8 3.19 -6.11 3.31
CA SER A 8 4.64 -6.24 3.40
C SER A 8 5.44 -4.96 3.05
N LEU A 9 4.76 -3.90 2.65
CA LEU A 9 5.32 -2.56 2.45
C LEU A 9 5.24 -1.67 3.69
N ARG A 10 4.55 -2.12 4.74
CA ARG A 10 4.48 -1.41 6.02
C ARG A 10 5.88 -1.25 6.62
N HIS A 11 6.04 -0.24 7.47
CA HIS A 11 7.30 0.02 8.18
C HIS A 11 7.77 -1.26 8.90
N LYS A 12 9.07 -1.59 8.81
CA LYS A 12 9.74 -2.75 9.40
C LYS A 12 9.43 -4.09 8.72
N GLN A 13 8.88 -4.08 7.51
CA GLN A 13 8.70 -5.28 6.69
C GLN A 13 9.80 -5.39 5.62
N GLY A 14 10.02 -6.60 5.09
CA GLY A 14 11.12 -6.88 4.14
C GLY A 14 11.13 -5.97 2.91
N ASN A 15 9.95 -5.56 2.44
CA ASN A 15 9.81 -4.71 1.24
C ASN A 15 9.77 -3.21 1.57
N SER A 16 9.94 -2.81 2.84
CA SER A 16 9.91 -1.38 3.23
C SER A 16 11.05 -0.56 2.62
N HIS A 17 12.15 -1.18 2.19
CA HIS A 17 13.26 -0.53 1.47
C HIS A 17 12.83 0.04 0.10
N TRP A 18 11.73 -0.44 -0.49
CA TRP A 18 11.18 0.18 -1.69
C TRP A 18 10.58 1.56 -1.40
N MET A 19 10.27 1.85 -0.13
CA MET A 19 9.67 3.09 0.33
C MET A 19 10.68 4.15 0.84
N THR A 20 11.99 3.99 0.60
CA THR A 20 13.03 4.93 1.09
C THR A 20 12.80 6.40 0.68
N ASN A 21 12.27 6.63 -0.53
CA ASN A 21 11.96 7.98 -1.03
C ASN A 21 10.45 8.27 -0.95
N ALA A 22 9.74 7.60 -0.04
CA ALA A 22 8.34 7.86 0.22
C ALA A 22 8.19 8.86 1.36
N GLN A 23 7.31 9.83 1.18
CA GLN A 23 6.86 10.68 2.26
C GLN A 23 5.57 10.09 2.86
N LEU A 24 5.59 9.77 4.15
CA LEU A 24 4.37 9.41 4.88
C LEU A 24 3.50 10.66 5.04
N LEU A 25 2.26 10.60 4.56
CA LEU A 25 1.29 11.68 4.72
C LEU A 25 0.39 11.48 5.94
N GLY A 26 0.20 10.23 6.36
CA GLY A 26 -0.60 9.88 7.53
C GLY A 26 -1.23 8.51 7.42
N ASP A 27 -2.01 8.16 8.43
CA ASP A 27 -2.89 6.99 8.42
C ASP A 27 -4.24 7.39 7.83
N PHE A 28 -4.83 6.50 7.03
CA PHE A 28 -6.11 6.71 6.37
C PHE A 28 -6.98 5.47 6.54
N SER A 29 -8.22 5.62 6.96
CA SER A 29 -9.17 4.52 7.05
C SER A 29 -9.96 4.43 5.74
N ILE A 30 -9.90 3.26 5.11
CA ILE A 30 -10.68 2.96 3.91
C ILE A 30 -11.91 2.16 4.33
N ASP A 31 -13.09 2.67 3.96
CA ASP A 31 -14.37 1.99 4.08
C ASP A 31 -14.67 1.12 2.86
N ASN A 32 -15.45 0.07 3.06
CA ASN A 32 -15.92 -0.86 2.02
C ASN A 32 -14.80 -1.68 1.35
N TYR A 33 -13.75 -1.98 2.10
CA TYR A 33 -12.67 -2.83 1.64
C TYR A 33 -12.21 -3.75 2.75
N GLN A 34 -11.91 -4.98 2.37
CA GLN A 34 -11.50 -6.02 3.30
C GLN A 34 -10.12 -6.53 2.92
N LEU A 35 -9.28 -6.73 3.93
CA LEU A 35 -7.92 -7.22 3.77
C LEU A 35 -7.90 -8.73 4.04
N TYR A 36 -7.62 -9.52 3.02
CA TYR A 36 -7.47 -10.96 3.13
C TYR A 36 -6.00 -11.32 3.32
N SER A 37 -5.73 -12.14 4.33
CA SER A 37 -4.39 -12.69 4.56
C SER A 37 -4.16 -13.88 3.63
N LEU A 38 -3.46 -13.67 2.51
CA LEU A 38 -3.02 -14.74 1.61
C LEU A 38 -1.61 -15.27 1.97
N GLY A 39 -1.15 -15.02 3.20
CA GLY A 39 0.23 -15.29 3.63
C GLY A 39 1.09 -14.04 3.58
N HIS A 40 2.26 -14.11 2.92
CA HIS A 40 3.25 -13.02 2.90
C HIS A 40 2.78 -11.73 2.20
N TYR A 41 1.76 -11.83 1.35
CA TYR A 41 1.21 -10.73 0.56
C TYR A 41 -0.31 -10.68 0.73
N PRO A 42 -0.83 -9.85 1.65
CA PRO A 42 -2.27 -9.74 1.81
C PRO A 42 -2.88 -9.05 0.59
N ALA A 43 -4.11 -9.43 0.24
CA ALA A 43 -4.86 -8.83 -0.86
C ALA A 43 -5.99 -7.96 -0.32
N GLN A 44 -6.20 -6.82 -0.98
CA GLN A 44 -7.35 -5.96 -0.72
C GLN A 44 -8.44 -6.30 -1.73
N PHE A 45 -9.67 -6.54 -1.26
CA PHE A 45 -10.85 -6.67 -2.11
C PHE A 45 -11.97 -5.76 -1.62
N ARG A 46 -12.94 -5.42 -2.48
CA ARG A 46 -14.12 -4.66 -2.03
C ARG A 46 -14.93 -5.53 -1.07
N GLY A 47 -15.28 -4.97 0.08
CA GLY A 47 -15.97 -5.68 1.15
C GLY A 47 -16.84 -4.72 1.96
N THR A 48 -17.31 -5.13 3.12
CA THR A 48 -18.13 -4.29 4.01
C THR A 48 -17.36 -3.74 5.21
N GLU A 49 -16.10 -4.11 5.36
CA GLU A 49 -15.29 -3.73 6.50
C GLU A 49 -14.53 -2.41 6.27
N GLN A 50 -14.15 -1.78 7.38
CA GLN A 50 -13.24 -0.63 7.40
C GLN A 50 -11.88 -1.12 7.90
N TYR A 51 -10.81 -0.67 7.25
CA TYR A 51 -9.47 -0.96 7.72
C TYR A 51 -8.50 0.20 7.49
N THR A 52 -7.52 0.32 8.39
CA THR A 52 -6.53 1.40 8.34
C THR A 52 -5.35 1.05 7.44
N VAL A 53 -5.08 1.93 6.49
CA VAL A 53 -3.92 1.90 5.58
C VAL A 53 -3.01 3.09 5.85
N LYS A 54 -1.76 2.99 5.37
CA LYS A 54 -0.85 4.14 5.37
C LYS A 54 -0.93 4.84 4.03
N PHE A 55 -1.08 6.15 4.06
CA PHE A 55 -1.08 6.98 2.87
C PHE A 55 0.30 7.59 2.68
N ILE A 56 0.93 7.32 1.53
CA ILE A 56 2.27 7.83 1.23
C ILE A 56 2.32 8.48 -0.15
N VAL A 57 3.20 9.47 -0.29
CA VAL A 57 3.62 10.00 -1.59
C VAL A 57 4.92 9.33 -1.99
N LEU A 58 4.93 8.70 -3.16
CA LEU A 58 6.16 8.30 -3.82
C LEU A 58 6.61 9.38 -4.79
N THR A 59 7.89 9.75 -4.71
CA THR A 59 8.59 10.45 -5.80
C THR A 59 8.76 9.48 -6.98
N THR A 60 8.53 10.00 -8.17
CA THR A 60 7.95 9.32 -9.34
C THR A 60 8.77 8.22 -10.07
N PRO A 61 10.05 7.85 -9.79
CA PRO A 61 10.70 6.78 -10.57
C PRO A 61 10.36 5.34 -10.14
N ARG A 62 9.91 5.09 -8.91
CA ARG A 62 9.87 3.71 -8.37
C ARG A 62 8.61 2.92 -8.69
N TRP A 63 7.54 3.54 -9.19
CA TRP A 63 6.25 2.84 -9.31
C TRP A 63 6.27 1.60 -10.23
N PRO A 64 6.86 1.67 -11.45
CA PRO A 64 6.99 0.50 -12.31
C PRO A 64 7.83 -0.60 -11.69
N ASN A 65 8.81 -0.24 -10.85
CA ASN A 65 9.66 -1.18 -10.14
C ASN A 65 9.04 -1.72 -8.84
N LEU A 66 8.02 -1.04 -8.30
CA LEU A 66 7.26 -1.49 -7.13
C LEU A 66 6.26 -2.58 -7.52
N MET A 67 5.61 -2.46 -8.69
CA MET A 67 4.54 -3.37 -9.13
C MET A 67 4.90 -4.88 -9.09
N PRO A 68 6.11 -5.33 -9.45
CA PRO A 68 6.48 -6.74 -9.38
C PRO A 68 6.80 -7.24 -7.96
N CYS A 69 7.23 -6.35 -7.06
CA CYS A 69 7.76 -6.71 -5.74
C CYS A 69 6.90 -6.26 -4.56
N ALA A 70 5.80 -5.54 -4.84
CA ALA A 70 4.98 -4.87 -3.85
C ALA A 70 3.46 -5.05 -4.12
N PRO A 71 2.91 -6.28 -4.01
CA PRO A 71 1.46 -6.52 -4.14
C PRO A 71 0.58 -5.73 -3.15
N GLY A 72 1.22 -5.13 -2.13
CA GLY A 72 0.60 -4.37 -1.05
C GLY A 72 0.31 -2.90 -1.34
N ALA A 73 0.41 -2.45 -2.61
CA ALA A 73 0.35 -1.04 -2.97
C ALA A 73 -0.69 -0.76 -4.05
N VAL A 74 -1.62 0.17 -3.80
CA VAL A 74 -2.63 0.58 -4.78
C VAL A 74 -2.42 2.04 -5.16
N ASN A 75 -2.42 2.30 -6.47
CA ASN A 75 -2.28 3.63 -7.04
C ASN A 75 -3.58 4.43 -6.94
N THR A 76 -3.57 5.57 -6.25
CA THR A 76 -4.76 6.40 -6.08
C THR A 76 -5.01 7.36 -7.25
N ARG A 77 -4.18 7.36 -8.30
CA ARG A 77 -4.48 8.04 -9.57
C ARG A 77 -5.39 7.22 -10.49
N ALA A 78 -5.64 5.96 -10.15
CA ALA A 78 -6.56 5.08 -10.88
C ALA A 78 -8.00 5.15 -10.33
N SER A 79 -8.30 6.14 -9.49
CA SER A 79 -9.63 6.41 -8.93
C SER A 79 -9.94 7.89 -9.03
#